data_AF-A0A7Z1N4I6-F1
#
_entry.id   AF-A0A7Z1N4I6-F1
#
_cell.length_a   1.000
_cell.length_b   1.000
_cell.length_c   1.000
_cell.angle_alpha   90.00
_cell.angle_beta   90.00
_cell.angle_gamma   90.00
#
_symmetry.space_group_name_H-M   'P 1'
#
loop_
_entity.id
_entity.type
_entity.pdbx_description
1 polymer ?
#
loop_
_entity_poly.entity_id
_entity_poly.type
_entity_poly.pdbx_seq_one_letter_code
_entity_poly.pdbx_strand_id
1 'polypeptide(L)' 'MTVLFDLFIKFFSFLLESVGTLASYTPCATYFDEPEVPEELTNLKR' A
#
# COMPACT_ATOMS: atom_id res chain seq x y z
N MET A 1 23.87 20.59 14.23
CA MET A 1 22.64 20.68 13.41
C MET A 1 21.73 21.67 14.10
N THR A 2 21.23 22.69 13.40
CA THR A 2 20.44 23.75 14.04
C THR A 2 19.04 23.23 14.37
N VAL A 3 18.44 23.71 15.46
CA VAL A 3 17.08 23.29 15.90
C VAL A 3 16.03 23.44 14.78
N LEU A 4 16.19 24.45 13.92
CA LEU A 4 15.36 24.68 12.74
C LEU A 4 15.51 23.57 11.69
N PHE A 5 16.72 23.05 11.50
CA PHE A 5 16.99 21.96 10.55
C PHE A 5 16.40 20.65 11.06
N ASP A 6 16.50 20.36 12.36
CA ASP A 6 15.92 19.15 12.95
C ASP A 6 14.38 19.16 12.89
N LEU A 7 13.75 20.33 13.06
CA LEU A 7 12.30 20.50 12.96
C LEU A 7 11.83 20.34 11.51
N PHE A 8 12.59 20.88 10.55
CA PHE A 8 12.33 20.70 9.13
C PHE A 8 12.38 19.22 8.72
N ILE A 9 13.44 18.50 9.10
CA ILE A 9 13.56 17.07 8.80
C ILE A 9 12.42 16.27 9.42
N LYS A 10 12.08 16.53 10.70
CA LYS A 10 10.96 15.85 11.38
C LYS A 10 9.61 16.05 10.69
N PHE A 11 9.35 17.25 10.16
CA PHE A 11 8.12 17.52 9.42
C PHE A 11 8.01 16.67 8.16
N PHE A 12 9.08 16.59 7.36
CA PHE A 12 9.09 15.75 6.17
C PHE A 12 9.03 14.26 6.51
N SER A 13 9.73 13.80 7.55
CA SER A 13 9.63 12.42 8.02
C SER A 13 8.18 12.04 8.38
N PHE A 14 7.47 12.92 9.09
CA PHE A 14 6.06 12.70 9.43
C PHE A 14 5.16 12.60 8.20
N LEU A 15 5.36 13.48 7.21
CA LEU A 15 4.61 13.43 5.95
C LEU A 15 4.86 12.13 5.17
N LEU A 16 6.13 11.73 5.03
CA LEU A 16 6.49 10.51 4.32
C LEU A 16 6.00 9.25 5.04
N GLU A 17 6.01 9.25 6.37
CA GLU A 17 5.46 8.17 7.20
C GLU A 17 3.94 8.05 7.03
N SER A 18 3.22 9.17 7.01
CA SER A 18 1.78 9.18 6.75
C SER A 18 1.43 8.69 5.34
N VAL A 19 2.19 9.10 4.33
CA VAL A 19 1.98 8.62 2.95
C VAL A 19 2.33 7.14 2.82
N GLY A 20 3.43 6.68 3.42
CA GLY A 20 3.85 5.29 3.40
C GLY A 20 2.86 4.36 4.11
N THR A 21 2.30 4.79 5.24
CA THR A 21 1.27 4.02 5.97
C THR A 21 -0.03 3.92 5.19
N LEU A 22 -0.49 5.00 4.53
CA LEU A 22 -1.66 4.97 3.65
C LEU A 22 -1.44 4.11 2.39
N ALA A 23 -0.27 4.21 1.76
CA ALA A 23 0.08 3.42 0.59
C ALA A 23 0.26 1.93 0.92
N SER A 24 0.70 1.61 2.14
CA SER A 24 0.84 0.22 2.60
C SER A 24 -0.49 -0.49 2.80
N TYR A 25 -1.59 0.27 2.95
CA TYR A 25 -2.85 -0.32 3.37
C TYR A 25 -3.54 -1.13 2.26
N THR A 26 -3.29 -0.88 0.96
CA THR A 26 -3.99 -1.62 -0.10
C THR A 26 -3.29 -1.60 -1.48
N PRO A 27 -2.25 -2.44 -1.73
CA PRO A 27 -1.85 -2.76 -3.10
C PRO A 27 -2.66 -3.94 -3.69
N CYS A 28 -3.27 -4.79 -2.88
CA CYS A 28 -3.92 -6.04 -3.33
C CYS A 28 -5.39 -6.17 -2.90
N ALA A 29 -6.01 -5.08 -2.43
CA ALA A 29 -7.42 -5.10 -1.98
C ALA A 29 -8.40 -4.75 -3.12
N THR A 30 -7.89 -4.42 -4.29
CA THR A 30 -8.69 -4.07 -5.45
C THR A 30 -8.98 -5.32 -6.27
N TYR A 31 -10.27 -5.58 -6.50
CA TYR A 31 -10.85 -6.60 -7.37
C TYR A 31 -10.33 -6.58 -8.84
N PHE A 32 -9.39 -5.68 -9.17
CA PHE A 32 -8.84 -5.47 -10.50
C PHE A 32 -7.49 -6.16 -10.75
N ASP A 33 -6.81 -6.68 -9.72
CA ASP A 33 -5.48 -7.29 -9.88
C ASP A 33 -5.54 -8.80 -10.18
N GLU A 34 -6.62 -9.48 -9.83
CA GLU A 34 -6.83 -10.89 -10.16
C GLU A 34 -8.03 -11.04 -11.09
N PRO A 35 -7.85 -11.51 -12.33
CA PRO A 35 -8.98 -11.88 -13.17
C PRO A 35 -9.77 -13.00 -12.46
N GLU A 36 -11.10 -12.93 -12.50
CA GLU A 36 -11.95 -13.99 -11.96
C GLU A 36 -11.55 -15.34 -12.57
N VAL A 37 -11.26 -16.31 -11.70
CA VAL A 37 -10.83 -17.64 -12.15
C VAL A 37 -11.99 -18.29 -12.92
N PRO A 38 -11.77 -18.73 -14.18
CA PRO A 38 -12.84 -19.30 -14.98
C PRO A 38 -13.39 -20.58 -14.33
N GLU A 39 -14.70 -20.77 -14.42
CA GLU A 39 -15.42 -21.88 -13.76
C GLU A 39 -14.85 -23.26 -14.15
N GLU A 40 -14.37 -23.40 -15.38
CA GLU A 40 -13.72 -24.60 -15.93
C GLU A 40 -12.47 -25.06 -15.13
N LEU A 41 -11.78 -24.13 -14.47
CA LEU A 41 -10.60 -24.44 -13.64
C LEU A 41 -10.97 -24.68 -12.16
N THR A 42 -12.09 -24.13 -11.70
CA THR A 42 -12.58 -24.30 -10.33
C THR A 42 -13.47 -25.52 -10.15
N ASN A 43 -14.14 -25.97 -11.21
CA ASN A 43 -15.05 -27.11 -11.20
C ASN A 43 -14.29 -28.42 -11.44
N LEU A 44 -13.47 -28.83 -10.47
CA LEU A 44 -12.69 -30.08 -10.49
C LEU A 44 -13.52 -31.35 -10.26
N LYS A 45 -14.80 -31.37 -10.68
CA LYS A 45 -15.64 -32.56 -10.56
C LYS A 45 -15.14 -33.63 -11.54
N ARG A 46 -14.43 -34.62 -10.98
CA ARG A 46 -14.14 -35.92 -11.61
C ARG A 46 -15.38 -36.81 -11.58
#